data_AF-A0A526YMY9-F1
#
_entry.id   AF-A0A526YMY9-F1
#
_cell.length_a   1.000
_cell.length_b   1.000
_cell.length_c   1.000
_cell.angle_alpha   90.00
_cell.angle_beta   90.00
_cell.angle_gamma   90.00
#
_symmetry.space_group_name_H-M   'P 1'
#
loop_
_entity.id
_entity.type
_entity.pdbx_description
1 polymer ?
#
loop_
_entity_poly.entity_id
_entity_poly.type
_entity_poly.pdbx_seq_one_letter_code
_entity_poly.pdbx_strand_id
1 'polypeptide(L)'
;MIELLLCSVVTILPDFLVRRFVQGKRIGREITLYSVWYELRYGITACLGLTIVLLTLILYYHPSTTSAVSFYRTVPILPEGSGRVEEVYVGLGEKVKSGQRLFKLDSS
;
A
#
# COMPACT_ATOMS: atom_id res chain seq x y z
N MET A 1 10.98 -1.58 -9.06
CA MET A 1 12.05 -1.21 -10.04
C MET A 1 12.17 0.30 -10.21
N ILE A 2 11.06 1.03 -10.24
CA ILE A 2 11.05 2.51 -10.20
C ILE A 2 11.75 3.05 -8.95
N GLU A 3 11.67 2.37 -7.81
CA GLU A 3 12.33 2.79 -6.57
C GLU A 3 13.85 2.90 -6.74
N LEU A 4 14.48 1.90 -7.35
CA LEU A 4 15.92 1.93 -7.67
C LEU A 4 16.28 3.11 -8.58
N LEU A 5 15.45 3.39 -9.58
CA LEU A 5 15.68 4.49 -10.51
C LEU A 5 15.61 5.84 -9.77
N LEU A 6 14.59 6.07 -8.94
CA LEU A 6 14.47 7.27 -8.11
C LEU A 6 15.64 7.40 -7.12
N CYS A 7 16.01 6.31 -6.45
CA CYS A 7 17.13 6.33 -5.51
C CYS A 7 18.45 6.66 -6.22
N SER A 8 18.69 6.13 -7.43
CA SER A 8 19.89 6.44 -8.22
C SER A 8 19.96 7.90 -8.67
N VAL A 9 18.83 8.54 -8.97
CA VAL A 9 18.78 9.97 -9.28
C VAL A 9 19.11 10.80 -8.04
N VAL A 10 18.72 10.35 -6.86
CA VAL A 10 18.96 11.10 -5.61
C VAL A 10 20.36 10.85 -5.04
N THR A 11 20.98 9.69 -5.27
CA THR A 11 22.29 9.36 -4.67
C THR A 11 23.43 9.34 -5.69
N ILE A 12 23.26 8.62 -6.81
CA ILE A 12 24.33 8.40 -7.79
C ILE A 12 24.55 9.66 -8.65
N LEU A 13 23.47 10.28 -9.12
CA LEU A 13 23.56 11.48 -9.95
C LEU A 13 24.30 12.63 -9.25
N PRO A 14 23.98 13.04 -8.01
CA PRO A 14 24.74 14.09 -7.34
C PRO A 14 26.18 13.70 -7.02
N ASP A 15 26.46 12.45 -6.61
CA ASP A 15 27.85 11.99 -6.41
C ASP A 15 28.66 12.10 -7.71
N PHE A 16 28.04 11.72 -8.83
CA PHE A 16 28.64 11.88 -10.16
C PHE A 16 28.85 13.35 -10.55
N LEU A 17 27.86 14.21 -10.34
CA LEU A 17 27.96 15.65 -10.66
C LEU A 17 29.06 16.32 -9.84
N VAL A 18 29.19 16.00 -8.55
CA VAL A 18 30.28 16.53 -7.70
C VAL A 18 31.64 16.10 -8.23
N ARG A 19 31.81 14.81 -8.58
CA ARG A 19 33.08 14.34 -9.16
C ARG A 19 33.39 14.97 -10.49
N ARG A 20 32.38 15.22 -11.32
CA ARG A 20 32.57 15.83 -12.63
C ARG A 20 32.86 17.32 -12.57
N PHE A 21 32.12 18.09 -11.77
CA PHE A 21 32.19 19.55 -11.76
C PHE A 21 33.14 20.12 -10.71
N VAL A 22 33.29 19.46 -9.55
CA VAL A 22 34.19 19.93 -8.48
C VAL A 22 35.58 19.31 -8.62
N GLN A 23 35.64 18.00 -8.90
CA GLN A 23 36.92 17.28 -9.01
C GLN A 23 37.44 17.17 -10.45
N GLY A 24 36.66 17.61 -11.45
CA GLY A 24 37.06 17.60 -12.86
C GLY A 24 37.08 16.21 -13.52
N LYS A 25 36.57 15.18 -12.85
CA LYS A 25 36.72 13.79 -13.31
C LYS A 25 35.85 13.50 -14.52
N ARG A 26 36.49 13.03 -15.60
CA ARG A 26 35.81 12.64 -16.85
C ARG A 26 35.54 11.15 -16.93
N ILE A 27 34.32 10.81 -17.39
CA ILE A 27 33.95 9.45 -17.79
C ILE A 27 34.88 8.99 -18.91
N GLY A 28 35.40 7.77 -18.80
CA GLY A 28 36.25 7.13 -19.80
C GLY A 28 37.74 7.48 -19.69
N ARG A 29 38.14 8.41 -18.81
CA ARG A 29 39.54 8.72 -18.52
C ARG A 29 39.89 8.39 -17.08
N GLU A 30 39.22 9.07 -16.16
CA GLU A 30 39.44 8.93 -14.70
C GLU A 30 38.41 7.98 -14.10
N ILE A 31 37.17 8.05 -14.60
CA ILE A 31 36.09 7.11 -14.28
C ILE A 31 36.02 6.07 -15.40
N THR A 32 36.81 5.01 -15.28
CA THR A 32 36.83 3.83 -16.15
C THR A 32 35.94 2.74 -15.56
N LEU A 33 35.59 1.70 -16.34
CA LEU A 33 34.77 0.59 -15.82
C LEU A 33 35.34 -0.05 -14.54
N TYR A 34 36.66 -0.06 -14.39
CA TYR A 34 37.34 -0.61 -13.21
C TYR A 34 37.39 0.38 -12.03
N SER A 35 37.46 1.69 -12.31
CA SER A 35 37.52 2.73 -11.27
C SER A 35 36.15 3.28 -10.86
N VAL A 36 35.08 3.03 -11.64
CA VAL A 36 33.70 3.48 -11.34
C VAL A 36 33.29 3.08 -9.93
N TRP A 37 33.54 1.83 -9.53
CA TRP A 37 33.15 1.36 -8.20
C TRP A 37 33.90 2.11 -7.09
N TYR A 38 35.19 2.37 -7.28
CA TYR A 38 36.04 3.01 -6.28
C TYR A 38 35.76 4.50 -6.16
N GLU A 39 35.53 5.15 -7.30
CA GLU A 39 35.11 6.53 -7.39
C GLU A 39 33.70 6.64 -6.79
N LEU A 40 32.67 6.13 -7.45
CA LEU A 40 31.26 6.32 -7.06
C LEU A 40 30.79 5.49 -5.85
N ARG A 41 31.70 4.96 -5.03
CA ARG A 41 31.39 4.03 -3.92
C ARG A 41 30.27 4.53 -3.02
N TYR A 42 30.30 5.80 -2.64
CA TYR A 42 29.33 6.40 -1.73
C TYR A 42 27.95 6.54 -2.39
N GLY A 43 27.90 6.96 -3.65
CA GLY A 43 26.65 7.03 -4.40
C GLY A 43 25.99 5.66 -4.56
N ILE A 44 26.78 4.62 -4.86
CA ILE A 44 26.28 3.25 -5.07
C ILE A 44 25.83 2.61 -3.76
N THR A 45 26.63 2.68 -2.69
CA THR A 45 26.26 2.10 -1.39
C THR A 45 25.05 2.82 -0.79
N ALA A 46 24.99 4.15 -0.89
CA ALA A 46 23.83 4.92 -0.47
C ALA A 46 22.59 4.59 -1.31
N CYS A 47 22.73 4.38 -2.63
CA CYS A 47 21.61 3.98 -3.49
C CYS A 47 21.00 2.66 -3.00
N LEU A 48 21.85 1.64 -2.80
CA LEU A 48 21.39 0.32 -2.35
C LEU A 48 20.76 0.38 -0.96
N GLY A 49 21.41 1.09 -0.02
CA GLY A 49 20.86 1.28 1.32
C GLY A 49 19.50 1.98 1.30
N LEU A 50 19.38 3.09 0.55
CA LEU A 50 18.14 3.85 0.45
C LEU A 50 17.02 3.01 -0.20
N THR A 51 17.33 2.19 -1.20
CA THR A 51 16.33 1.29 -1.80
C THR A 51 15.83 0.23 -0.84
N ILE A 52 16.71 -0.36 -0.02
CA ILE A 52 16.27 -1.31 1.00
C ILE A 52 15.36 -0.63 2.00
N VAL A 53 15.75 0.56 2.50
CA VAL A 53 14.93 1.34 3.44
C VAL A 53 13.57 1.68 2.83
N LEU A 54 13.54 2.21 1.61
CA LEU A 54 12.31 2.63 0.96
C LEU A 54 11.39 1.44 0.66
N LEU A 55 11.96 0.32 0.21
CA LEU A 55 11.21 -0.92 0.01
C LEU A 55 10.65 -1.45 1.32
N THR A 56 11.44 -1.49 2.40
CA THR A 56 10.93 -1.91 3.72
C THR A 56 9.81 -1.01 4.21
N LEU A 57 9.94 0.31 4.06
CA LEU A 57 8.94 1.27 4.48
C LEU A 57 7.63 1.08 3.69
N ILE A 58 7.72 0.96 2.37
CA ILE A 58 6.55 0.75 1.51
C ILE A 58 5.87 -0.55 1.87
N LEU A 59 6.60 -1.67 1.95
CA LEU A 59 5.98 -2.96 2.24
C LEU A 59 5.41 -3.04 3.66
N TYR A 60 6.02 -2.35 4.61
CA TYR A 60 5.54 -2.31 5.99
C TYR A 60 4.26 -1.48 6.13
N TYR A 61 4.18 -0.31 5.49
CA TYR A 61 3.03 0.60 5.64
C TYR A 61 1.99 0.51 4.52
N HIS A 62 2.30 -0.10 3.39
CA HIS A 62 1.35 -0.32 2.30
C HIS A 62 0.85 -1.76 2.36
N PRO A 63 -0.28 -2.03 3.04
CA PRO A 63 -0.86 -3.36 3.05
C PRO A 63 -1.31 -3.73 1.64
N SER A 64 -0.58 -4.65 1.01
CA SER A 64 -0.97 -5.28 -0.26
C SER A 64 -1.95 -6.43 -0.04
N THR A 65 -2.84 -6.30 0.94
CA THR A 65 -3.85 -7.33 1.20
C THR A 65 -4.98 -7.21 0.18
N THR A 66 -5.33 -8.32 -0.47
CA THR A 66 -6.46 -8.40 -1.40
C THR A 66 -7.78 -8.70 -0.69
N SER A 67 -7.73 -9.05 0.60
CA SER A 67 -8.89 -9.36 1.42
C SER A 67 -9.28 -8.16 2.28
N ALA A 68 -10.46 -7.60 2.00
CA ALA A 68 -11.11 -6.62 2.86
C ALA A 68 -12.21 -7.33 3.66
N VAL A 69 -12.08 -7.35 5.00
CA VAL A 69 -13.15 -7.78 5.89
C VAL A 69 -13.98 -6.55 6.24
N SER A 70 -15.25 -6.54 5.84
CA SER A 70 -16.17 -5.48 6.24
C SER A 70 -16.55 -5.68 7.70
N PHE A 71 -16.10 -4.78 8.57
CA PHE A 71 -16.52 -4.75 9.96
C PHE A 71 -17.88 -4.06 10.05
N TYR A 72 -18.96 -4.85 10.15
CA TYR A 72 -20.29 -4.34 10.45
C TYR A 72 -20.83 -4.97 11.74
N ARG A 73 -21.55 -4.18 12.53
CA ARG A 73 -22.25 -4.68 13.71
C ARG A 73 -23.54 -5.35 13.26
N THR A 74 -23.62 -6.66 13.44
CA THR A 74 -24.89 -7.38 13.31
C THR A 74 -25.68 -7.25 14.61
N VAL A 75 -26.97 -6.95 14.47
CA VAL A 75 -27.92 -7.01 15.58
C VAL A 75 -28.99 -8.03 15.18
N PRO A 76 -29.10 -9.16 15.88
CA PRO A 76 -30.17 -10.11 15.61
C PRO A 76 -31.51 -9.47 15.99
N ILE A 77 -32.51 -9.65 15.15
CA ILE A 77 -33.87 -9.17 15.40
C ILE A 77 -34.71 -10.40 15.71
N LEU A 78 -35.31 -10.42 16.91
CA LEU A 78 -36.17 -11.49 17.39
C LEU A 78 -37.61 -10.99 17.47
N PRO A 79 -38.61 -11.79 17.10
CA PRO A 79 -40.00 -11.45 17.40
C PRO A 79 -40.27 -11.57 18.90
N GLU A 80 -41.12 -10.69 19.42
CA GLU A 80 -41.59 -10.72 20.82
C GLU A 80 -42.52 -11.92 21.10
N GLY A 81 -43.11 -12.52 20.06
CA GLY A 81 -44.01 -13.66 20.17
C GLY A 81 -43.61 -14.84 19.28
N SER A 82 -44.12 -16.01 19.60
CA SER A 82 -43.98 -17.22 18.77
C SER A 82 -45.13 -17.30 17.76
N GLY A 83 -44.83 -17.58 16.49
CA GLY A 83 -45.85 -17.76 15.47
C GLY A 83 -45.25 -18.19 14.14
N ARG A 84 -46.10 -18.61 13.19
CA ARG A 84 -45.66 -18.89 11.82
C ARG A 84 -45.40 -17.58 11.09
N VAL A 85 -44.31 -17.49 10.32
CA VAL A 85 -44.07 -16.34 9.45
C VAL A 85 -45.07 -16.38 8.28
N GLU A 86 -45.87 -15.31 8.16
CA GLU A 86 -46.87 -15.15 7.10
C GLU A 86 -46.23 -14.47 5.88
N GLU A 87 -45.53 -13.36 6.09
CA GLU A 87 -44.92 -12.54 5.03
C GLU A 87 -43.56 -11.97 5.45
N VAL A 88 -42.65 -11.81 4.48
CA VAL A 88 -41.34 -11.15 4.67
C VAL A 88 -41.28 -9.95 3.73
N TYR A 89 -41.09 -8.75 4.30
CA TYR A 89 -41.17 -7.49 3.56
C TYR A 89 -39.82 -6.97 3.05
N VAL A 90 -38.70 -7.52 3.55
CA VAL A 90 -37.36 -6.99 3.30
C VAL A 90 -36.46 -8.09 2.75
N GLY A 91 -35.70 -7.77 1.70
CA GLY A 91 -34.76 -8.67 1.05
C GLY A 91 -33.35 -8.67 1.69
N LEU A 92 -32.48 -9.54 1.18
CA LEU A 92 -31.09 -9.60 1.62
C LEU A 92 -30.34 -8.31 1.23
N GLY A 93 -29.70 -7.67 2.22
CA GLY A 93 -28.86 -6.48 1.99
C GLY A 93 -29.63 -5.18 1.72
N GLU A 94 -30.94 -5.18 1.90
CA GLU A 94 -31.77 -4.00 1.73
C GLU A 94 -31.59 -3.02 2.90
N LYS A 95 -31.61 -1.71 2.59
CA LYS A 95 -31.50 -0.67 3.63
C LYS A 95 -32.84 -0.47 4.31
N VAL A 96 -32.89 -0.78 5.60
CA VAL A 96 -34.09 -0.59 6.45
C VAL A 96 -34.02 0.70 7.26
N LYS A 97 -35.17 1.33 7.50
CA LYS A 97 -35.31 2.47 8.40
C LYS A 97 -35.85 2.03 9.76
N SER A 98 -35.59 2.82 10.80
CA SER A 98 -36.19 2.58 12.12
C SER A 98 -37.72 2.60 12.01
N GLY A 99 -38.38 1.60 12.61
CA GLY A 99 -39.84 1.41 12.57
C GLY A 99 -40.38 0.75 11.31
N GLN A 100 -39.54 0.41 10.33
CA GLN A 100 -39.96 -0.35 9.15
C GLN A 100 -40.31 -1.79 9.51
N ARG A 101 -41.44 -2.29 8.99
CA ARG A 101 -41.84 -3.69 9.15
C ARG A 101 -40.89 -4.60 8.37
N LEU A 102 -40.36 -5.62 9.04
CA LEU A 102 -39.40 -6.56 8.44
C LEU A 102 -40.06 -7.86 8.00
N PHE A 103 -40.91 -8.42 8.85
CA PHE A 103 -41.70 -9.61 8.58
C PHE A 103 -42.98 -9.56 9.42
N LYS A 104 -43.98 -10.35 9.04
CA LYS A 104 -45.27 -10.49 9.71
C LYS A 104 -45.44 -11.93 10.21
N LEU A 105 -45.95 -12.07 11.42
CA LEU A 105 -46.38 -13.35 11.98
C LEU A 105 -47.87 -13.53 11.75
N ASP A 106 -48.28 -14.77 11.46
CA ASP A 106 -49.68 -15.19 11.40
C ASP A 106 -50.32 -15.00 12.78
N SER A 107 -51.49 -14.36 12.79
CA SER A 107 -52.22 -13.98 14.02
C SER A 107 -53.33 -14.95 14.38
N SER A 108 -53.32 -16.14 13.77
CA SER A 108 -54.34 -17.18 13.92
C SER A 108 -54.09 -18.10 15.11
#